data_AF-A0A7C6F1T3-F1
#
_entry.id   AF-A0A7C6F1T3-F1
#
_cell.length_a   1.000
_cell.length_b   1.000
_cell.length_c   1.000
_cell.angle_alpha   90.00
_cell.angle_beta   90.00
_cell.angle_gamma   90.00
#
_symmetry.space_group_name_H-M   'P 1'
#
loop_
_entity.id
_entity.type
_entity.pdbx_description
1 polymer ?
#
loop_
_entity_poly.entity_id
_entity_poly.type
_entity_poly.pdbx_seq_one_letter_code
_entity_poly.pdbx_strand_id
1 'polypeptide(L)'
;MSSSSSDRVRVRLIFACWALVQDRPTWPHIGHDMRPEIERVTNALRAGCPEIEFLPVAAHTLEDADKILSQHEADKIDGYLVYNMNNWIQVFHRIAASGHPMVLADFLYAGSGGFLVYGSQLRRKYPNFSLVASSDTEDLIAAAKCFALLKSGGVEQFVAACDRVRKERTPQPRIQKPTDDPLQCKTIGQCLEEVKKSGIISLGGGNKNVAEAIQQRLGIPVHFVSFEEMATVAESVDQAKVDELAEKWKKEAQKVIIDQ
;
A
#
# COMPACT_ATOMS: atom_id res chain seq x y z
N MET A 1 -14.96 -33.45 13.59
CA MET A 1 -14.25 -33.41 14.88
C MET A 1 -14.05 -31.94 15.23
N SER A 2 -14.78 -31.44 16.24
CA SER A 2 -14.62 -30.07 16.71
C SER A 2 -13.32 -29.98 17.50
N SER A 3 -12.31 -29.29 16.98
CA SER A 3 -11.12 -28.99 17.77
C SER A 3 -11.52 -28.17 18.99
N SER A 4 -11.04 -28.56 20.17
CA SER A 4 -11.20 -27.77 21.37
C SER A 4 -10.53 -26.41 21.16
N SER A 5 -11.12 -25.33 21.70
CA SER A 5 -10.64 -23.97 21.48
C SER A 5 -9.20 -23.72 21.96
N SER A 6 -8.62 -24.61 22.78
CA SER A 6 -7.26 -24.43 23.31
C SER A 6 -6.12 -24.82 22.36
N ASP A 7 -6.41 -25.46 21.22
CA ASP A 7 -5.39 -25.91 20.25
C ASP A 7 -5.23 -25.00 19.02
N ARG A 8 -6.11 -23.99 18.86
CA ARG A 8 -6.06 -23.11 17.69
C ARG A 8 -4.86 -22.18 17.76
N VAL A 9 -4.26 -21.91 16.60
CA VAL A 9 -3.22 -20.87 16.48
C VAL A 9 -3.88 -19.52 16.68
N ARG A 10 -3.36 -18.70 17.59
CA ARG A 10 -3.90 -17.38 17.90
C ARG A 10 -3.08 -16.31 17.20
N VAL A 11 -3.71 -15.60 16.28
CA VAL A 11 -3.06 -14.56 15.48
C VAL A 11 -3.61 -13.20 15.85
N ARG A 12 -2.74 -12.29 16.27
CA ARG A 12 -3.08 -10.89 16.45
C ARG A 12 -3.17 -10.24 15.07
N LEU A 13 -4.39 -9.86 14.68
CA LEU A 13 -4.69 -9.24 13.39
C LEU A 13 -4.69 -7.71 13.57
N ILE A 14 -3.58 -7.07 13.21
CA ILE A 14 -3.36 -5.64 13.42
C ILE A 14 -3.73 -4.87 12.15
N PHE A 15 -4.70 -3.97 12.25
CA PHE A 15 -5.05 -3.03 11.20
C PHE A 15 -4.31 -1.72 11.42
N ALA A 16 -3.21 -1.52 10.67
CA ALA A 16 -2.33 -0.38 10.81
C ALA A 16 -2.86 0.78 9.95
N CYS A 17 -3.47 1.80 10.59
CA CYS A 17 -4.04 2.97 9.91
C CYS A 17 -3.79 4.26 10.69
N TRP A 18 -3.77 5.43 10.06
CA TRP A 18 -3.63 6.71 10.78
C TRP A 18 -4.83 7.01 11.68
N ALA A 19 -6.03 6.66 11.21
CA ALA A 19 -7.31 6.75 11.91
C ALA A 19 -8.32 5.79 11.27
N LEU A 20 -9.37 5.40 12.00
CA LEU A 20 -10.44 4.56 11.44
C LEU A 20 -11.27 5.29 10.38
N VAL A 21 -11.50 6.59 10.56
CA VAL A 21 -12.02 7.48 9.53
C VAL A 21 -10.93 8.52 9.28
N GLN A 22 -10.47 8.62 8.04
CA GLN A 22 -9.31 9.44 7.70
C GLN A 22 -9.56 10.94 7.96
N ASP A 23 -8.75 11.50 8.86
CA ASP A 23 -8.80 12.89 9.32
C ASP A 23 -7.88 13.82 8.52
N ARG A 24 -7.14 13.28 7.54
CA ARG A 24 -6.07 13.99 6.82
C ARG A 24 -6.04 13.64 5.33
N PRO A 25 -5.50 14.52 4.48
CA PRO A 25 -5.28 14.22 3.07
C PRO A 25 -4.16 13.20 2.90
N THR A 26 -4.52 11.92 2.83
CA THR A 26 -3.60 10.82 2.55
C THR A 26 -4.33 9.66 1.89
N TRP A 27 -3.59 8.68 1.37
CA TRP A 27 -4.18 7.50 0.74
C TRP A 27 -4.99 6.67 1.74
N PRO A 28 -6.21 6.18 1.40
CA PRO A 28 -6.86 6.32 0.08
C PRO A 28 -7.31 7.74 -0.24
N HIS A 29 -8.09 8.36 0.64
CA HIS A 29 -8.45 9.77 0.58
C HIS A 29 -8.92 10.26 1.97
N ILE A 30 -9.03 11.58 2.14
CA ILE A 30 -9.63 12.18 3.34
C ILE A 30 -11.08 11.72 3.49
N GLY A 31 -11.51 11.44 4.72
CA GLY A 31 -12.85 10.93 5.04
C GLY A 31 -13.09 9.45 4.71
N HIS A 32 -12.11 8.74 4.14
CA HIS A 32 -12.24 7.31 3.88
C HIS A 32 -12.42 6.53 5.20
N ASP A 33 -13.43 5.66 5.25
CA ASP A 33 -13.73 4.82 6.40
C ASP A 33 -13.10 3.43 6.22
N MET A 34 -12.19 3.08 7.12
CA MET A 34 -11.46 1.81 7.12
C MET A 34 -12.29 0.65 7.70
N ARG A 35 -13.35 0.94 8.45
CA ARG A 35 -14.11 -0.08 9.20
C ARG A 35 -14.76 -1.14 8.31
N PRO A 36 -15.39 -0.81 7.17
CA PRO A 36 -15.94 -1.82 6.27
C PRO A 36 -14.86 -2.79 5.75
N GLU A 37 -13.66 -2.29 5.45
CA GLU A 37 -12.55 -3.13 5.00
C GLU A 37 -12.01 -4.01 6.13
N ILE A 38 -11.87 -3.46 7.35
CA ILE A 38 -11.51 -4.21 8.56
C ILE A 38 -12.48 -5.39 8.76
N GLU A 39 -13.78 -5.15 8.68
CA GLU A 39 -14.80 -6.18 8.82
C GLU A 39 -14.71 -7.22 7.70
N ARG A 40 -14.63 -6.78 6.44
CA ARG A 40 -14.52 -7.65 5.26
C ARG A 40 -13.32 -8.59 5.37
N VAL A 41 -12.14 -8.06 5.68
CA VAL A 41 -10.90 -8.84 5.81
C VAL A 41 -10.97 -9.78 7.01
N THR A 42 -11.47 -9.31 8.16
CA THR A 42 -11.61 -10.15 9.37
C THR A 42 -12.53 -11.34 9.09
N ASN A 43 -13.67 -11.10 8.44
CA ASN A 43 -14.64 -12.15 8.11
C ASN A 43 -14.08 -13.15 7.10
N ALA A 44 -13.40 -12.67 6.05
CA ALA A 44 -12.75 -13.51 5.05
C ALA A 44 -11.68 -14.42 5.67
N LEU A 45 -10.82 -13.86 6.54
CA LEU A 45 -9.78 -14.63 7.24
C LEU A 45 -10.37 -15.70 8.15
N ARG A 46 -11.40 -15.36 8.94
CA ARG A 46 -12.08 -16.31 9.84
C ARG A 46 -12.79 -17.43 9.08
N ALA A 47 -13.45 -17.11 7.97
CA ALA A 47 -14.10 -18.11 7.13
C ALA A 47 -13.07 -19.00 6.41
N GLY A 48 -11.98 -18.40 5.92
CA GLY A 48 -10.94 -19.08 5.17
C GLY A 48 -10.02 -19.94 6.02
N CYS A 49 -9.80 -19.61 7.30
CA CYS A 49 -8.89 -20.31 8.21
C CYS A 49 -9.58 -20.63 9.56
N PRO A 50 -10.56 -21.55 9.59
CA PRO A 50 -11.31 -21.90 10.81
C PRO A 50 -10.45 -22.52 11.93
N GLU A 51 -9.25 -22.99 11.60
CA GLU A 51 -8.22 -23.51 12.50
C GLU A 51 -7.41 -22.41 13.22
N ILE A 52 -7.53 -21.15 12.78
CA ILE A 52 -6.84 -19.98 13.33
C ILE A 52 -7.85 -19.08 14.05
N GLU A 53 -7.50 -18.65 15.26
CA GLU A 53 -8.23 -17.63 15.99
C GLU A 53 -7.62 -16.24 15.71
N PHE A 54 -8.34 -15.42 14.93
CA PHE A 54 -7.94 -14.04 14.66
C PHE A 54 -8.50 -13.06 15.70
N LEU A 55 -7.59 -12.31 16.31
CA LEU A 55 -7.88 -11.28 17.32
C LEU A 55 -7.64 -9.89 16.70
N PRO A 56 -8.66 -9.26 16.10
CA PRO A 56 -8.50 -7.98 15.41
C PRO A 56 -8.22 -6.83 16.39
N VAL A 57 -7.36 -5.89 16.00
CA VAL A 57 -7.09 -4.64 16.71
C VAL A 57 -6.65 -3.56 15.72
N ALA A 58 -7.03 -2.30 15.95
CA ALA A 58 -6.49 -1.18 15.21
C ALA A 58 -5.24 -0.62 15.90
N ALA A 59 -4.25 -0.20 15.13
CA ALA A 59 -3.04 0.43 15.65
C ALA A 59 -2.67 1.64 14.78
N HIS A 60 -2.33 2.75 15.43
CA HIS A 60 -2.10 4.03 14.76
C HIS A 60 -0.67 4.53 14.90
N THR A 61 0.00 4.10 15.96
CA THR A 61 1.32 4.60 16.36
C THR A 61 2.27 3.48 16.73
N LEU A 62 3.56 3.82 16.88
CA LEU A 62 4.54 2.88 17.43
C LEU A 62 4.22 2.51 18.89
N GLU A 63 3.61 3.43 19.65
CA GLU A 63 3.20 3.16 21.03
C GLU A 63 2.07 2.11 21.08
N ASP A 64 1.13 2.15 20.13
CA ASP A 64 0.10 1.10 20.02
C ASP A 64 0.74 -0.26 19.71
N ALA A 65 1.77 -0.29 18.86
CA ALA A 65 2.51 -1.52 18.59
C ALA A 65 3.19 -2.06 19.86
N ASP A 66 3.82 -1.20 20.65
CA ASP A 66 4.48 -1.57 21.91
C ASP A 66 3.44 -2.08 22.94
N LYS A 67 2.26 -1.45 23.03
CA LYS A 67 1.13 -1.91 23.86
C LYS A 67 0.64 -3.29 23.42
N ILE A 68 0.44 -3.50 22.12
CA ILE A 68 0.01 -4.80 21.58
C ILE A 68 1.03 -5.89 21.90
N LEU A 69 2.34 -5.61 21.74
CA LEU A 69 3.41 -6.55 22.09
C LEU A 69 3.43 -6.87 23.58
N SER A 70 3.15 -5.90 24.45
CA SER A 70 3.10 -6.12 25.90
C SER A 70 2.02 -7.12 26.34
N GLN A 71 0.98 -7.32 25.51
CA GLN A 71 -0.11 -8.25 25.76
C GLN A 71 0.13 -9.65 25.17
N HIS A 72 1.25 -9.86 24.46
CA HIS A 72 1.56 -11.10 23.72
C HIS A 72 1.32 -12.38 24.54
N GLU A 73 1.92 -12.45 25.73
CA GLU A 73 1.83 -13.63 26.62
C GLU A 73 0.43 -13.78 27.23
N ALA A 74 -0.16 -12.67 27.69
CA ALA A 74 -1.48 -12.68 28.31
C ALA A 74 -2.56 -13.17 27.34
N ASP A 75 -2.46 -12.74 26.08
CA ASP A 75 -3.37 -13.12 25.02
C ASP A 75 -2.99 -14.43 24.33
N LYS A 76 -1.86 -15.04 24.71
CA LYS A 76 -1.32 -16.28 24.14
C LYS A 76 -1.19 -16.20 22.61
N ILE A 77 -0.62 -15.12 22.11
CA ILE A 77 -0.46 -14.88 20.67
C ILE A 77 0.65 -15.78 20.12
N ASP A 78 0.38 -16.51 19.04
CA ASP A 78 1.38 -17.32 18.35
C ASP A 78 2.08 -16.54 17.21
N GLY A 79 1.40 -15.55 16.61
CA GLY A 79 1.93 -14.75 15.52
C GLY A 79 1.09 -13.51 15.18
N TYR A 80 1.59 -12.71 14.24
CA TYR A 80 1.03 -11.40 13.91
C TYR A 80 0.76 -11.28 12.41
N LEU A 81 -0.48 -10.94 12.05
CA LEU A 81 -0.80 -10.47 10.71
C LEU A 81 -1.02 -8.98 10.80
N VAL A 82 -0.13 -8.19 10.20
CA VAL A 82 -0.31 -6.73 10.14
C VAL A 82 -0.85 -6.37 8.76
N TYR A 83 -2.08 -5.88 8.72
CA TYR A 83 -2.75 -5.37 7.54
C TYR A 83 -2.48 -3.86 7.45
N ASN A 84 -1.60 -3.47 6.53
CA ASN A 84 -1.18 -2.10 6.30
C ASN A 84 -2.25 -1.32 5.52
N MET A 85 -2.92 -0.37 6.17
CA MET A 85 -4.06 0.36 5.59
C MET A 85 -3.72 1.79 5.18
N ASN A 86 -2.48 2.24 5.40
CA ASN A 86 -2.02 3.56 4.95
C ASN A 86 -0.56 3.56 4.50
N ASN A 87 -0.23 4.60 3.75
CA ASN A 87 1.13 4.95 3.37
C ASN A 87 1.90 5.45 4.60
N TRP A 88 3.19 5.11 4.65
CA TRP A 88 4.15 5.61 5.62
C TRP A 88 3.89 5.30 7.10
N ILE A 89 2.84 4.54 7.42
CA ILE A 89 2.64 4.06 8.79
C ILE A 89 3.72 3.03 9.15
N GLN A 90 4.17 3.05 10.40
CA GLN A 90 5.35 2.29 10.82
C GLN A 90 5.09 1.25 11.92
N VAL A 91 3.84 1.04 12.33
CA VAL A 91 3.42 0.05 13.35
C VAL A 91 4.15 -1.29 13.19
N PHE A 92 4.20 -1.82 11.97
CA PHE A 92 4.79 -3.12 11.66
C PHE A 92 6.31 -3.23 11.88
N HIS A 93 7.05 -2.13 12.01
CA HIS A 93 8.49 -2.18 12.30
C HIS A 93 8.77 -2.76 13.68
N ARG A 94 7.97 -2.35 14.69
CA ARG A 94 8.08 -2.87 16.07
C ARG A 94 7.71 -4.34 16.13
N ILE A 95 6.64 -4.73 15.45
CA ILE A 95 6.18 -6.11 15.40
C ILE A 95 7.23 -7.01 14.73
N ALA A 96 7.81 -6.60 13.59
CA ALA A 96 8.85 -7.39 12.94
C ALA A 96 10.11 -7.51 13.83
N ALA A 97 10.50 -6.42 14.50
CA ALA A 97 11.67 -6.37 15.38
C ALA A 97 11.52 -7.20 16.66
N SER A 98 10.31 -7.56 17.08
CA SER A 98 10.09 -8.36 18.28
C SER A 98 10.54 -9.82 18.12
N GLY A 99 10.78 -10.28 16.88
CA GLY A 99 11.17 -11.66 16.58
C GLY A 99 10.00 -12.65 16.51
N HIS A 100 8.76 -12.21 16.77
CA HIS A 100 7.58 -13.06 16.65
C HIS A 100 7.21 -13.30 15.17
N PRO A 101 6.65 -14.47 14.81
CA PRO A 101 6.23 -14.76 13.44
C PRO A 101 5.27 -13.70 12.91
N MET A 102 5.57 -13.14 11.74
CA MET A 102 4.80 -12.04 11.18
C MET A 102 4.57 -12.18 9.67
N VAL A 103 3.33 -11.93 9.23
CA VAL A 103 3.01 -11.60 7.83
C VAL A 103 2.58 -10.13 7.75
N LEU A 104 3.24 -9.35 6.90
CA LEU A 104 2.77 -8.04 6.48
C LEU A 104 1.86 -8.18 5.26
N ALA A 105 0.62 -7.72 5.37
CA ALA A 105 -0.33 -7.62 4.27
C ALA A 105 -0.59 -6.16 3.91
N ASP A 106 -0.96 -5.88 2.67
CA ASP A 106 -1.25 -4.51 2.20
C ASP A 106 -2.72 -4.37 1.79
N PHE A 107 -3.33 -3.27 2.21
CA PHE A 107 -4.59 -2.81 1.63
C PHE A 107 -4.28 -2.13 0.29
N LEU A 108 -4.85 -2.64 -0.80
CA LEU A 108 -4.50 -2.24 -2.17
C LEU A 108 -4.57 -0.73 -2.41
N TYR A 109 -5.47 -0.03 -1.71
CA TYR A 109 -5.70 1.41 -1.85
C TYR A 109 -4.92 2.27 -0.85
N ALA A 110 -4.07 1.67 -0.01
CA ALA A 110 -3.36 2.35 1.07
C ALA A 110 -2.18 3.23 0.65
N GLY A 111 -1.81 3.29 -0.63
CA GLY A 111 -0.58 3.96 -1.05
C GLY A 111 0.66 3.16 -0.63
N SER A 112 0.87 2.03 -1.31
CA SER A 112 1.80 0.94 -1.01
C SER A 112 3.30 1.29 -1.00
N GLY A 113 3.70 2.56 -1.10
CA GLY A 113 5.11 2.98 -1.06
C GLY A 113 5.82 2.54 0.24
N GLY A 114 5.13 2.66 1.38
CA GLY A 114 5.63 2.16 2.66
C GLY A 114 5.79 0.64 2.69
N PHE A 115 4.80 -0.10 2.16
CA PHE A 115 4.88 -1.56 2.05
C PHE A 115 6.06 -2.01 1.19
N LEU A 116 6.27 -1.39 0.03
CA LEU A 116 7.37 -1.72 -0.90
C LEU A 116 8.74 -1.43 -0.29
N VAL A 117 8.93 -0.21 0.24
CA VAL A 117 10.22 0.24 0.77
C VAL A 117 10.53 -0.49 2.07
N TYR A 118 9.64 -0.39 3.06
CA TYR A 118 9.89 -0.94 4.39
C TYR A 118 9.76 -2.46 4.40
N GLY A 119 8.76 -3.04 3.75
CA GLY A 119 8.59 -4.50 3.67
C GLY A 119 9.82 -5.19 3.06
N SER A 120 10.45 -4.59 2.04
CA SER A 120 11.69 -5.14 1.47
C SER A 120 12.88 -5.07 2.43
N GLN A 121 12.98 -4.01 3.24
CA GLN A 121 14.03 -3.87 4.25
C GLN A 121 13.83 -4.86 5.39
N LEU A 122 12.60 -4.97 5.89
CA LEU A 122 12.23 -5.89 6.97
C LEU A 122 12.47 -7.34 6.56
N ARG A 123 12.07 -7.73 5.34
CA ARG A 123 12.31 -9.09 4.82
C ARG A 123 13.79 -9.46 4.71
N ARG A 124 14.68 -8.49 4.46
CA ARG A 124 16.13 -8.73 4.45
C ARG A 124 16.71 -8.84 5.85
N LYS A 125 16.09 -8.18 6.84
CA LYS A 125 16.63 -8.03 8.19
C LYS A 125 16.12 -9.10 9.16
N TYR A 126 14.86 -9.49 9.05
CA TYR A 126 14.18 -10.31 10.06
C TYR A 126 13.77 -11.67 9.49
N PRO A 127 14.30 -12.79 10.02
CA PRO A 127 13.99 -14.14 9.51
C PRO A 127 12.58 -14.62 9.89
N ASN A 128 11.90 -13.96 10.83
CA ASN A 128 10.54 -14.22 11.27
C ASN A 128 9.45 -13.53 10.43
N PHE A 129 9.84 -12.89 9.32
CA PHE A 129 8.97 -12.00 8.55
C PHE A 129 8.71 -12.52 7.14
N SER A 130 7.45 -12.50 6.73
CA SER A 130 7.03 -12.59 5.33
C SER A 130 6.03 -11.49 4.99
N LEU A 131 5.69 -11.35 3.70
CA LEU A 131 4.77 -10.34 3.21
C LEU A 131 3.89 -10.89 2.10
N VAL A 132 2.69 -10.34 1.95
CA VAL A 132 1.75 -10.63 0.86
C VAL A 132 1.02 -9.34 0.45
N ALA A 133 0.89 -9.08 -0.84
CA ALA A 133 0.05 -8.02 -1.37
C ALA A 133 -0.64 -8.55 -2.62
N SER A 134 -1.96 -8.60 -2.61
CA SER A 134 -2.76 -9.10 -3.71
C SER A 134 -4.13 -8.41 -3.72
N SER A 135 -4.69 -8.23 -4.91
CA SER A 135 -6.09 -7.85 -5.08
C SER A 135 -7.06 -9.03 -4.89
N ASP A 136 -6.55 -10.26 -4.88
CA ASP A 136 -7.33 -11.46 -4.58
C ASP A 136 -7.25 -11.78 -3.08
N THR A 137 -8.42 -11.86 -2.43
CA THR A 137 -8.51 -12.18 -1.00
C THR A 137 -8.07 -13.62 -0.71
N GLU A 138 -8.18 -14.54 -1.67
CA GLU A 138 -7.73 -15.92 -1.51
C GLU A 138 -6.21 -16.04 -1.32
N ASP A 139 -5.43 -15.10 -1.86
CA ASP A 139 -3.98 -15.07 -1.65
C ASP A 139 -3.63 -14.67 -0.21
N LEU A 140 -4.37 -13.72 0.36
CA LEU A 140 -4.25 -13.34 1.77
C LEU A 140 -4.63 -14.51 2.68
N ILE A 141 -5.75 -15.19 2.39
CA ILE A 141 -6.19 -16.39 3.13
C ILE A 141 -5.13 -17.49 3.06
N ALA A 142 -4.58 -17.75 1.88
CA ALA A 142 -3.55 -18.78 1.72
C ALA A 142 -2.27 -18.46 2.50
N ALA A 143 -1.86 -17.19 2.56
CA ALA A 143 -0.72 -16.77 3.38
C ALA A 143 -1.04 -16.91 4.88
N ALA A 144 -2.25 -16.55 5.29
CA ALA A 144 -2.69 -16.67 6.69
C ALA A 144 -2.74 -18.13 7.16
N LYS A 145 -3.17 -19.08 6.31
CA LYS A 145 -3.14 -20.52 6.62
C LYS A 145 -1.77 -21.04 7.03
N CYS A 146 -0.68 -20.40 6.59
CA CYS A 146 0.67 -20.79 6.99
C CYS A 146 0.89 -20.68 8.50
N PHE A 147 0.15 -19.82 9.24
CA PHE A 147 0.25 -19.74 10.70
C PHE A 147 -0.03 -21.08 11.40
N ALA A 148 -0.85 -21.96 10.81
CA ALA A 148 -1.10 -23.30 11.34
C ALA A 148 0.20 -24.13 11.53
N LEU A 149 1.24 -23.85 10.74
CA LEU A 149 2.53 -24.53 10.80
C LEU A 149 3.34 -24.17 12.06
N LEU A 150 3.00 -23.10 12.78
CA LEU A 150 3.74 -22.69 13.98
C LEU A 150 3.71 -23.74 15.09
N LYS A 151 2.64 -24.55 15.18
CA LYS A 151 2.50 -25.59 16.21
C LYS A 151 3.37 -26.83 15.97
N SER A 152 3.81 -27.07 14.74
CA SER A 152 4.57 -28.29 14.37
C SER A 152 5.94 -28.02 13.74
N GLY A 153 6.09 -26.91 13.02
CA GLY A 153 7.24 -26.60 12.17
C GLY A 153 8.04 -25.36 12.59
N GLY A 154 7.51 -24.58 13.54
CA GLY A 154 8.16 -23.36 14.02
C GLY A 154 8.23 -22.23 12.98
N VAL A 155 9.00 -21.19 13.32
CA VAL A 155 9.03 -19.91 12.57
C VAL A 155 9.63 -20.07 11.16
N GLU A 156 10.67 -20.87 11.01
CA GLU A 156 11.36 -21.06 9.72
C GLU A 156 10.45 -21.69 8.68
N GLN A 157 9.75 -22.78 9.03
CA GLN A 157 8.80 -23.44 8.13
C GLN A 157 7.61 -22.54 7.80
N PHE A 158 7.12 -21.77 8.78
CA PHE A 158 6.08 -20.77 8.57
C PHE A 158 6.49 -19.73 7.52
N VAL A 159 7.68 -19.12 7.64
CA VAL A 159 8.15 -18.11 6.69
C VAL A 159 8.42 -18.72 5.32
N ALA A 160 9.04 -19.89 5.26
CA ALA A 160 9.28 -20.60 4.00
C ALA A 160 7.96 -20.94 3.27
N ALA A 161 6.93 -21.36 4.01
CA ALA A 161 5.61 -21.62 3.46
C ALA A 161 4.93 -20.35 2.94
N CYS A 162 4.98 -19.24 3.69
CA CYS A 162 4.45 -17.95 3.23
C CYS A 162 5.13 -17.50 1.93
N ASP A 163 6.46 -17.58 1.86
CA ASP A 163 7.23 -17.19 0.68
C ASP A 163 6.94 -18.11 -0.52
N ARG A 164 6.71 -19.40 -0.28
CA ARG A 164 6.30 -20.35 -1.32
C ARG A 164 4.92 -20.02 -1.85
N VAL A 165 3.93 -19.83 -0.97
CA VAL A 165 2.55 -19.45 -1.34
C VAL A 165 2.55 -18.19 -2.18
N ARG A 166 3.28 -17.15 -1.76
CA ARG A 166 3.41 -15.90 -2.55
C ARG A 166 3.99 -16.16 -3.95
N LYS A 167 5.05 -16.97 -4.06
CA LYS A 167 5.67 -17.27 -5.37
C LYS A 167 4.75 -18.07 -6.29
N GLU A 168 4.05 -19.07 -5.75
CA GLU A 168 3.13 -19.93 -6.52
C GLU A 168 1.89 -19.16 -7.02
N ARG A 169 1.41 -18.21 -6.21
CA ARG A 169 0.23 -17.39 -6.54
C ARG A 169 0.54 -16.14 -7.35
N THR A 170 1.82 -15.73 -7.42
CA THR A 170 2.23 -14.66 -8.33
C THR A 170 2.21 -15.21 -9.75
N PRO A 171 1.41 -14.63 -10.68
CA PRO A 171 1.41 -15.07 -12.06
C PRO A 171 2.81 -15.03 -12.66
N GLN A 172 3.14 -16.05 -13.48
CA GLN A 172 4.39 -16.03 -14.22
C GLN A 172 4.45 -14.77 -15.11
N PRO A 173 5.65 -14.21 -15.34
CA PRO A 173 5.83 -13.12 -16.27
C PRO A 173 5.14 -13.47 -17.59
N ARG A 174 4.17 -12.63 -17.99
CA ARG A 174 3.57 -12.74 -19.33
C ARG A 174 4.59 -12.16 -20.30
N ILE A 175 5.54 -12.98 -20.73
CA ILE A 175 6.44 -12.63 -21.82
C ILE A 175 5.64 -12.72 -23.12
N GLN A 176 4.85 -11.69 -23.40
CA GLN A 176 4.39 -11.46 -24.76
C GLN A 176 5.63 -11.09 -25.58
N LYS A 177 5.77 -11.66 -26.78
CA LYS A 177 6.80 -11.22 -27.72
C LYS A 177 6.60 -9.71 -27.88
N PRO A 178 7.50 -8.86 -27.37
CA PRO A 178 7.32 -7.42 -27.47
C PRO A 178 7.21 -7.08 -28.95
N THR A 179 6.28 -6.18 -29.29
CA THR A 179 6.39 -5.51 -30.59
C THR A 179 7.74 -4.82 -30.62
N ASP A 180 8.43 -4.96 -31.75
CA ASP A 180 9.69 -4.24 -31.93
C ASP A 180 9.37 -2.74 -31.90
N ASP A 181 9.81 -2.07 -30.83
CA ASP A 181 9.66 -0.63 -30.59
C ASP A 181 11.07 -0.04 -30.47
N PRO A 182 11.75 0.16 -31.62
CA PRO A 182 13.12 0.63 -31.62
C PRO A 182 13.18 2.07 -31.09
N LEU A 183 13.68 2.22 -29.87
CA LEU A 183 13.86 3.52 -29.24
C LEU A 183 14.93 4.33 -30.00
N GLN A 184 14.51 5.36 -30.72
CA GLN A 184 15.41 6.35 -31.27
C GLN A 184 15.84 7.32 -30.18
N CYS A 185 16.95 7.01 -29.51
CA CYS A 185 17.51 7.89 -28.50
C CYS A 185 18.10 9.15 -29.15
N LYS A 186 17.61 10.32 -28.74
CA LYS A 186 18.32 11.58 -28.96
C LYS A 186 19.64 11.58 -28.20
N THR A 187 20.62 12.33 -28.69
CA THR A 187 21.84 12.55 -27.92
C THR A 187 21.52 13.32 -26.64
N ILE A 188 22.36 13.19 -25.61
CA ILE A 188 22.21 13.94 -24.36
C ILE A 188 22.09 15.45 -24.64
N GLY A 189 22.89 15.97 -25.58
CA GLY A 189 22.84 17.39 -25.98
C GLY A 189 21.49 17.78 -26.59
N GLN A 190 20.94 16.96 -27.49
CA GLN A 190 19.61 17.19 -28.07
C GLN A 190 18.51 17.16 -27.01
N CYS A 191 18.56 16.21 -26.07
CA CYS A 191 17.63 16.17 -24.94
C CYS A 191 17.70 17.44 -24.10
N LEU A 192 18.91 17.90 -23.77
CA LEU A 192 19.10 19.13 -22.97
C LEU A 192 18.54 20.36 -23.70
N GLU A 193 18.78 20.50 -25.00
CA GLU A 193 18.25 21.62 -25.79
C GLU A 193 16.72 21.62 -25.90
N GLU A 194 16.09 20.45 -25.90
CA GLU A 194 14.62 20.37 -25.91
C GLU A 194 14.00 20.61 -24.54
N VAL A 195 14.62 20.07 -23.50
CA VAL A 195 14.17 20.24 -22.12
C VAL A 195 14.23 21.72 -21.70
N LYS A 196 15.24 22.47 -22.15
CA LYS A 196 15.33 23.94 -21.96
C LYS A 196 14.18 24.74 -22.60
N LYS A 197 13.51 24.18 -23.62
CA LYS A 197 12.35 24.81 -24.28
C LYS A 197 11.04 24.56 -23.51
N SER A 198 11.07 23.67 -22.53
CA SER A 198 9.91 23.32 -21.70
C SER A 198 9.92 24.16 -20.42
N GLY A 199 8.76 24.37 -19.81
CA GLY A 199 8.61 25.01 -18.51
C GLY A 199 7.87 24.11 -17.52
N ILE A 200 8.20 24.23 -16.24
CA ILE A 200 7.49 23.57 -15.14
C ILE A 200 6.58 24.59 -14.47
N ILE A 201 5.32 24.22 -14.24
CA ILE A 201 4.40 24.99 -13.41
C ILE A 201 4.25 24.28 -12.07
N SER A 202 4.57 24.97 -10.98
CA SER A 202 4.43 24.49 -9.61
C SER A 202 3.19 25.14 -8.98
N LEU A 203 2.11 24.36 -8.86
CA LEU A 203 0.82 24.81 -8.33
C LEU A 203 0.82 24.75 -6.79
N GLY A 204 0.33 25.82 -6.15
CA GLY A 204 0.15 25.85 -4.69
C GLY A 204 1.43 26.06 -3.88
N GLY A 205 2.53 26.42 -4.54
CA GLY A 205 3.84 26.66 -3.92
C GLY A 205 4.91 25.68 -4.40
N GLY A 206 5.91 25.42 -3.56
CA GLY A 206 7.01 24.49 -3.85
C GLY A 206 8.34 24.96 -3.26
N ASN A 207 9.38 24.16 -3.45
CA ASN A 207 10.71 24.45 -2.91
C ASN A 207 11.51 25.33 -3.88
N LYS A 208 11.68 26.61 -3.54
CA LYS A 208 12.42 27.59 -4.37
C LYS A 208 13.85 27.17 -4.65
N ASN A 209 14.54 26.56 -3.69
CA ASN A 209 15.93 26.10 -3.89
C ASN A 209 16.01 24.98 -4.93
N VAL A 210 14.99 24.10 -4.96
CA VAL A 210 14.91 23.05 -5.98
C VAL A 210 14.61 23.66 -7.35
N ALA A 211 13.71 24.64 -7.43
CA ALA A 211 13.41 25.36 -8.66
C ALA A 211 14.63 26.08 -9.23
N GLU A 212 15.38 26.80 -8.39
CA GLU A 212 16.63 27.45 -8.77
C GLU A 212 17.67 26.43 -9.26
N ALA A 213 17.82 25.31 -8.55
CA ALA A 213 18.75 24.25 -8.96
C ALA A 213 18.35 23.64 -10.32
N ILE A 214 17.06 23.46 -10.57
CA ILE A 214 16.54 22.98 -11.87
C ILE A 214 16.87 23.98 -12.97
N GLN A 215 16.60 25.27 -12.77
CA GLN A 215 16.93 26.31 -13.75
C GLN A 215 18.44 26.40 -14.01
N GLN A 216 19.27 26.36 -12.96
CA GLN A 216 20.72 26.49 -13.09
C GLN A 216 21.36 25.26 -13.76
N ARG A 217 20.91 24.05 -13.41
CA ARG A 217 21.54 22.81 -13.88
C ARG A 217 20.97 22.29 -15.18
N LEU A 218 19.67 22.49 -15.41
CA LEU A 218 18.95 21.93 -16.56
C LEU A 218 18.45 23.02 -17.52
N GLY A 219 18.49 24.29 -17.12
CA GLY A 219 18.00 25.41 -17.93
C GLY A 219 16.47 25.48 -18.04
N ILE A 220 15.74 24.74 -17.20
CA ILE A 220 14.28 24.67 -17.24
C ILE A 220 13.68 25.75 -16.33
N PRO A 221 12.85 26.67 -16.84
CA PRO A 221 12.11 27.61 -16.01
C PRO A 221 11.04 26.91 -15.17
N VAL A 222 10.96 27.31 -13.90
CA VAL A 222 9.92 26.88 -12.97
C VAL A 222 9.08 28.10 -12.58
N HIS A 223 7.80 28.07 -12.92
CA HIS A 223 6.83 29.10 -12.63
C HIS A 223 5.96 28.67 -11.45
N PHE A 224 5.89 29.50 -10.41
CA PHE A 224 5.01 29.25 -9.27
C PHE A 224 3.67 29.91 -9.53
N VAL A 225 2.60 29.14 -9.40
CA VAL A 225 1.21 29.60 -9.55
C VAL A 225 0.47 29.27 -8.26
N SER A 226 -0.23 30.24 -7.69
CA SER A 226 -0.97 30.03 -6.44
C SER A 226 -2.29 29.30 -6.71
N PHE A 227 -2.87 28.67 -5.68
CA PHE A 227 -4.23 28.12 -5.80
C PHE A 227 -5.27 29.21 -6.06
N GLU A 228 -5.06 30.42 -5.55
CA GLU A 228 -5.95 31.57 -5.76
C GLU A 228 -5.92 32.03 -7.22
N GLU A 229 -4.73 32.13 -7.82
CA GLU A 229 -4.57 32.46 -9.24
C GLU A 229 -5.24 31.38 -10.11
N MET A 230 -5.01 30.11 -9.81
CA MET A 230 -5.65 29.00 -10.51
C MET A 230 -7.18 29.02 -10.38
N ALA A 231 -7.70 29.30 -9.18
CA ALA A 231 -9.14 29.38 -8.92
C ALA A 231 -9.78 30.53 -9.71
N THR A 232 -9.15 31.70 -9.72
CA THR A 232 -9.62 32.87 -10.47
C THR A 232 -9.72 32.56 -11.97
N VAL A 233 -8.70 31.89 -12.53
CA VAL A 233 -8.73 31.46 -13.94
C VAL A 233 -9.85 30.43 -14.15
N ALA A 234 -9.98 29.45 -13.26
CA ALA A 234 -11.00 28.40 -13.35
C ALA A 234 -12.44 28.96 -13.37
N GLU A 235 -12.72 30.00 -12.58
CA GLU A 235 -14.03 30.67 -12.55
C GLU A 235 -14.38 31.40 -13.86
N SER A 236 -13.37 31.78 -14.64
CA SER A 236 -13.53 32.51 -15.90
C SER A 236 -13.60 31.60 -17.14
N VAL A 237 -13.54 30.28 -16.97
CA VAL A 237 -13.52 29.32 -18.08
C VAL A 237 -14.88 29.25 -18.78
N ASP A 238 -14.85 29.10 -20.10
CA ASP A 238 -16.02 28.87 -20.94
C ASP A 238 -16.65 27.49 -20.65
N GLN A 239 -17.79 27.50 -19.95
CA GLN A 239 -18.50 26.29 -19.55
C GLN A 239 -18.89 25.40 -20.74
N ALA A 240 -19.19 25.97 -21.91
CA ALA A 240 -19.56 25.18 -23.08
C ALA A 240 -18.39 24.30 -23.56
N LYS A 241 -17.16 24.81 -23.49
CA LYS A 241 -15.94 24.04 -23.81
C LYS A 241 -15.65 22.98 -22.76
N VAL A 242 -15.94 23.27 -21.49
CA VAL A 242 -15.80 22.29 -20.40
C VAL A 242 -16.75 21.11 -20.64
N ASP A 243 -18.00 21.38 -20.98
CA ASP A 243 -19.00 20.35 -21.26
C ASP A 243 -18.63 19.54 -22.51
N GLU A 244 -18.14 20.19 -23.58
CA GLU A 244 -17.65 19.51 -24.78
C GLU A 244 -16.49 18.54 -24.46
N LEU A 245 -15.52 18.98 -23.65
CA LEU A 245 -14.40 18.15 -23.22
C LEU A 245 -14.87 16.99 -22.34
N ALA A 246 -15.78 17.24 -21.41
CA ALA A 246 -16.34 16.21 -20.53
C ALA A 246 -17.09 15.13 -21.34
N GLU A 247 -17.89 15.53 -22.33
CA GLU A 247 -18.58 14.59 -23.22
C GLU A 247 -17.61 13.79 -24.09
N LYS A 248 -16.56 14.43 -24.61
CA LYS A 248 -15.49 13.73 -25.32
C LYS A 248 -14.85 12.65 -24.43
N TRP A 249 -14.49 13.00 -23.19
CA TRP A 249 -13.89 12.04 -22.26
C TRP A 249 -14.84 10.89 -21.91
N LYS A 250 -16.12 11.16 -21.69
CA LYS A 250 -17.12 10.10 -21.46
C LYS A 250 -17.22 9.15 -22.65
N LYS A 251 -17.18 9.68 -23.88
CA LYS A 251 -17.27 8.89 -25.12
C LYS A 251 -16.02 8.05 -25.38
N GLU A 252 -14.85 8.59 -25.08
CA GLU A 252 -13.55 7.92 -25.28
C GLU A 252 -13.20 6.97 -24.12
N ALA A 253 -13.82 7.12 -22.96
CA ALA A 253 -13.60 6.27 -21.81
C ALA A 253 -14.08 4.84 -22.08
N GLN A 254 -13.23 3.86 -21.74
CA GLN A 254 -13.59 2.45 -21.79
C GLN A 254 -14.77 2.11 -20.85
N LYS A 255 -14.87 2.82 -19.71
CA LYS A 255 -15.96 2.70 -18.74
C LYS A 255 -16.04 3.97 -17.89
N VAL A 256 -17.25 4.43 -17.60
CA VAL A 256 -17.51 5.51 -16.63
C VAL A 256 -18.31 4.90 -15.47
N ILE A 257 -17.80 5.02 -14.26
CA ILE A 257 -18.49 4.61 -13.02
C ILE A 257 -18.60 5.86 -12.18
N ILE A 258 -19.82 6.29 -11.88
CA ILE A 258 -20.08 7.37 -10.94
C ILE A 258 -20.77 6.69 -9.76
N ASP A 259 -20.10 6.67 -8.61
CA ASP A 259 -20.69 6.17 -7.38
C ASP A 259 -21.88 7.08 -7.03
N GLN A 260 -23.08 6.49 -6.87
CA GLN A 260 -24.28 7.18 -6.41
C GLN A 260 -24.33 7.24 -4.88
#